data_AF-A0A250KRK0-F1
#
_entry.id   AF-A0A250KRK0-F1
#
_cell.length_a   1.000
_cell.length_b   1.000
_cell.length_c   1.000
_cell.angle_alpha   90.00
_cell.angle_beta   90.00
_cell.angle_gamma   90.00
#
_symmetry.space_group_name_H-M   'P 1'
#
loop_
_entity.id
_entity.type
_entity.pdbx_description
1 polymer ?
#
loop_
_entity_poly.entity_id
_entity_poly.type
_entity_poly.pdbx_seq_one_letter_code
_entity_poly.pdbx_strand_id
1 'polypeptide(L)'
;MIFRSLLPIRDHRRAQGKLYDLPHRLLFNILAVMSGAISYRRIHPFIRTHQVRLNEVFGCRWRRTPAYRSIRYALHGLDVEAIAPHIRAHALPLAETVRSHWGIENRLDYALDTALGEDASRIGKNPGVFAHLRHFALNRLHHNSQSNIYAALYDNAMDPARVLNDKGIEHRTALRG
;
A
#
# COMPACT_ATOMS: atom_id res chain seq x y z
N MET A 1 -7.80 -4.97 10.56
CA MET A 1 -6.91 -3.86 10.18
C MET A 1 -5.64 -4.43 9.56
N ILE A 2 -5.28 -3.98 8.36
CA ILE A 2 -4.15 -4.54 7.59
C ILE A 2 -2.82 -4.45 8.34
N PHE A 3 -2.58 -3.39 9.13
CA PHE A 3 -1.33 -3.29 9.90
C PHE A 3 -1.08 -4.49 10.84
N ARG A 4 -2.13 -5.02 11.49
CA ARG A 4 -2.00 -6.19 12.38
C ARG A 4 -1.63 -7.46 11.63
N SER A 5 -2.10 -7.63 10.39
CA SER A 5 -1.71 -8.78 9.56
C SER A 5 -0.27 -8.68 9.06
N LEU A 6 0.34 -7.50 9.07
CA LEU A 6 1.74 -7.30 8.67
C LEU A 6 2.74 -7.57 9.80
N LEU A 7 2.30 -7.58 11.07
CA LEU A 7 3.17 -7.81 12.24
C LEU A 7 3.90 -9.17 12.23
N PRO A 8 3.28 -10.30 11.83
CA PRO A 8 3.94 -11.60 11.83
C PRO A 8 5.00 -11.77 10.74
N ILE A 9 5.07 -10.85 9.76
CA ILE A 9 6.00 -10.97 8.64
C ILE A 9 7.44 -10.86 9.15
N ARG A 10 8.22 -11.93 8.92
CA ARG A 10 9.63 -11.99 9.32
C ARG A 10 10.43 -10.88 8.63
N ASP A 11 11.15 -10.10 9.44
CA ASP A 11 12.06 -9.09 8.91
C ASP A 11 13.37 -9.73 8.41
N HIS A 12 13.47 -9.90 7.09
CA HIS A 12 14.64 -10.44 6.39
C HIS A 12 15.87 -9.52 6.44
N ARG A 13 15.70 -8.25 6.82
CA ARG A 13 16.78 -7.26 6.77
C ARG A 13 17.77 -7.48 7.91
N ARG A 14 19.04 -7.18 7.65
CA ARG A 14 20.11 -7.14 8.67
C ARG A 14 19.85 -6.03 9.69
N ALA A 15 20.45 -6.11 10.88
CA ALA A 15 20.28 -5.15 11.97
C ALA A 15 20.46 -3.67 11.53
N GLN A 16 21.47 -3.37 10.71
CA GLN A 16 21.71 -2.04 10.16
C GLN A 16 20.56 -1.52 9.26
N GLY A 17 19.75 -2.43 8.69
CA GLY A 17 18.58 -2.12 7.86
C GLY A 17 17.25 -2.01 8.61
N LYS A 18 17.26 -2.17 9.95
CA LYS A 18 16.06 -2.16 10.81
C LYS A 18 15.76 -0.81 11.47
N LEU A 19 16.42 0.26 11.04
CA LEU A 19 16.11 1.64 11.47
C LEU A 19 14.61 1.98 11.34
N TYR A 20 13.96 1.36 10.36
CA TYR A 20 12.53 1.46 10.09
C TYR A 20 11.93 0.08 10.29
N ASP A 21 10.96 -0.07 11.17
CA ASP A 21 10.26 -1.34 11.38
C ASP A 21 9.55 -1.79 10.09
N LEU A 22 9.44 -3.10 9.87
CA LEU A 22 8.90 -3.63 8.62
C LEU A 22 7.39 -3.34 8.45
N PRO A 23 6.53 -3.53 9.47
CA PRO A 23 5.08 -3.32 9.33
C PRO A 23 4.70 -1.91 8.88
N HIS A 24 5.25 -0.86 9.49
CA HIS A 24 4.95 0.52 9.06
C HIS A 24 5.50 0.80 7.66
N ARG A 25 6.65 0.22 7.28
CA ARG A 25 7.15 0.34 5.91
C ARG A 25 6.18 -0.25 4.92
N LEU A 26 5.74 -1.48 5.13
CA LEU A 26 4.81 -2.13 4.22
C LEU A 26 3.51 -1.34 4.12
N LEU A 27 2.96 -0.92 5.27
CA LEU A 27 1.77 -0.07 5.32
C LEU A 27 1.96 1.22 4.51
N PHE A 28 3.04 1.97 4.71
CA PHE A 28 3.24 3.23 4.00
C PHE A 28 3.48 3.04 2.50
N ASN A 29 4.04 1.90 2.08
CA ASN A 29 4.09 1.54 0.66
C ASN A 29 2.68 1.30 0.11
N ILE A 30 1.83 0.57 0.85
CA ILE A 30 0.42 0.35 0.47
C ILE A 30 -0.31 1.69 0.30
N LEU A 31 -0.20 2.59 1.28
CA LEU A 31 -0.84 3.92 1.24
C LEU A 31 -0.33 4.76 0.07
N ALA A 32 0.97 4.70 -0.22
CA ALA A 32 1.54 5.38 -1.37
C ALA A 32 0.97 4.85 -2.69
N VAL A 33 0.85 3.52 -2.84
CA VAL A 33 0.27 2.90 -4.04
C VAL A 33 -1.21 3.25 -4.17
N MET A 34 -1.97 3.26 -3.07
CA MET A 34 -3.36 3.75 -3.03
C MET A 34 -3.49 5.25 -3.37
N SER A 35 -2.38 5.98 -3.36
CA SER A 35 -2.27 7.39 -3.76
C SER A 35 -1.54 7.57 -5.10
N GLY A 36 -1.46 6.49 -5.91
CA GLY A 36 -0.93 6.54 -7.29
C GLY A 36 0.59 6.39 -7.41
N ALA A 37 1.29 5.98 -6.34
CA ALA A 37 2.73 5.73 -6.41
C ALA A 37 3.03 4.38 -7.10
N ILE A 38 3.31 4.43 -8.40
CA ILE A 38 3.60 3.24 -9.23
C ILE A 38 5.07 2.78 -9.24
N SER A 39 5.94 3.42 -8.44
CA SER A 39 7.36 3.05 -8.37
C SER A 39 8.00 3.44 -7.04
N TYR A 40 9.12 2.82 -6.68
CA TYR A 40 9.89 3.18 -5.48
C TYR A 40 10.26 4.67 -5.42
N ARG A 41 10.53 5.29 -6.58
CA ARG A 41 10.85 6.72 -6.69
C ARG A 41 9.66 7.60 -6.37
N ARG A 42 8.42 7.16 -6.66
CA ARG A 42 7.18 7.88 -6.33
C ARG A 42 6.69 7.60 -4.91
N ILE A 43 7.05 6.45 -4.33
CA ILE A 43 6.74 6.14 -2.92
C ILE A 43 7.52 7.07 -1.98
N HIS A 44 8.81 7.31 -2.24
CA HIS A 44 9.63 8.17 -1.39
C HIS A 44 9.02 9.58 -1.14
N PRO A 45 8.66 10.38 -2.15
CA PRO A 45 8.08 11.69 -1.95
C PRO A 45 6.72 11.63 -1.22
N PHE A 46 5.89 10.61 -1.46
CA PHE A 46 4.66 10.42 -0.69
C PHE A 46 4.96 10.28 0.81
N ILE A 47 5.84 9.35 1.19
CA ILE A 47 6.20 9.14 2.60
C ILE A 47 6.84 10.41 3.17
N ARG A 48 7.68 11.09 2.39
CA ARG A 48 8.33 12.34 2.81
C ARG A 48 7.33 13.44 3.13
N THR A 49 6.37 13.67 2.24
CA THR A 49 5.36 14.72 2.39
C THR A 49 4.44 14.44 3.58
N HIS A 50 4.14 13.17 3.86
CA HIS A 50 3.17 12.78 4.89
C HIS A 50 3.78 12.20 6.16
N GLN A 51 5.11 12.24 6.34
CA GLN A 51 5.81 11.54 7.42
C GLN A 51 5.24 11.87 8.80
N VAL A 52 5.02 13.16 9.10
CA VAL A 52 4.52 13.61 10.41
C VAL A 52 3.15 13.01 10.68
N ARG A 53 2.22 13.17 9.75
CA ARG A 53 0.84 12.66 9.88
C ARG A 53 0.78 11.13 9.93
N LEU A 54 1.58 10.45 9.11
CA LEU A 54 1.70 8.99 9.15
C LEU A 54 2.22 8.50 10.50
N ASN A 55 3.20 9.20 11.07
CA ASN A 55 3.72 8.88 12.39
C ASN A 55 2.67 9.05 13.49
N GLU A 56 1.95 10.17 13.47
CA GLU A 56 0.88 10.47 14.43
C GLU A 56 -0.25 9.44 14.35
N VAL A 57 -0.74 9.15 13.15
CA VAL A 57 -1.88 8.25 12.95
C VAL A 57 -1.56 6.82 13.32
N PHE A 58 -0.35 6.33 13.02
CA PHE A 58 0.01 4.93 13.22
C PHE A 58 0.91 4.68 14.44
N GLY A 59 1.20 5.71 15.25
CA GLY A 59 2.08 5.58 16.42
C GLY A 59 3.53 5.28 16.07
N CYS A 60 3.98 5.69 14.88
CA CYS A 60 5.32 5.41 14.38
C CYS A 60 6.32 6.49 14.84
N ARG A 61 7.55 6.07 15.19
CA ARG A 61 8.60 6.95 15.76
C ARG A 61 9.72 7.30 14.78
N TRP A 62 9.49 7.21 13.48
CA TRP A 62 10.54 7.46 12.50
C TRP A 62 10.94 8.94 12.47
N ARG A 63 12.21 9.21 12.77
CA ARG A 63 12.76 10.58 12.75
C ARG A 63 12.99 11.13 11.35
N ARG A 64 13.24 10.26 10.36
CA ARG A 64 13.55 10.63 8.97
C ARG A 64 12.83 9.71 8.00
N THR A 65 12.50 10.22 6.82
CA THR A 65 11.93 9.39 5.75
C THR A 65 12.95 8.40 5.19
N PRO A 66 12.60 7.14 4.96
CA PRO A 66 13.48 6.18 4.30
C PRO A 66 13.87 6.64 2.90
N ALA A 67 15.15 6.56 2.56
CA ALA A 67 15.62 6.82 1.21
C ALA A 67 15.07 5.79 0.21
N TYR A 68 15.03 6.15 -1.09
CA TYR A 68 14.52 5.26 -2.14
C TYR A 68 15.21 3.88 -2.12
N ARG A 69 16.54 3.83 -1.88
CA ARG A 69 17.30 2.58 -1.82
C ARG A 69 16.82 1.72 -0.67
N SER A 70 16.62 2.32 0.50
CA SER A 70 16.09 1.61 1.66
C SER A 70 14.72 1.03 1.32
N ILE A 71 13.81 1.78 0.70
CA ILE A 71 12.46 1.32 0.29
C ILE A 71 12.59 0.10 -0.63
N ARG A 72 13.40 0.24 -1.69
CA ARG A 72 13.68 -0.83 -2.65
C ARG A 72 14.24 -2.09 -1.97
N TYR A 73 15.25 -1.97 -1.11
CA TYR A 73 15.85 -3.12 -0.43
C TYR A 73 14.89 -3.82 0.53
N ALA A 74 13.98 -3.07 1.17
CA ALA A 74 12.94 -3.66 2.00
C ALA A 74 12.05 -4.59 1.20
N LEU A 75 11.58 -4.12 0.05
CA LEU A 75 10.64 -4.87 -0.78
C LEU A 75 11.33 -6.04 -1.52
N HIS A 76 12.59 -5.86 -1.93
CA HIS A 76 13.33 -6.88 -2.69
C HIS A 76 13.56 -8.19 -1.95
N GLY A 77 13.82 -8.13 -0.64
CA GLY A 77 14.09 -9.34 0.16
C GLY A 77 12.85 -9.95 0.81
N LEU A 78 11.65 -9.41 0.56
CA LEU A 78 10.43 -10.02 1.08
C LEU A 78 10.19 -11.36 0.43
N ASP A 79 9.84 -12.33 1.25
CA ASP A 79 9.25 -13.56 0.76
C ASP A 79 7.81 -13.27 0.31
N VAL A 80 7.54 -13.43 -0.99
CA VAL A 80 6.22 -13.20 -1.58
C VAL A 80 5.19 -14.13 -0.99
N GLU A 81 5.56 -15.39 -0.76
CA GLU A 81 4.66 -16.41 -0.23
C GLU A 81 4.30 -16.13 1.24
N ALA A 82 5.22 -15.50 1.98
CA ALA A 82 4.95 -15.07 3.35
C ALA A 82 4.03 -13.83 3.41
N ILE A 83 4.16 -12.88 2.49
CA ILE A 83 3.36 -11.63 2.51
C ILE A 83 2.00 -11.76 1.82
N ALA A 84 1.91 -12.58 0.78
CA ALA A 84 0.73 -12.70 -0.06
C ALA A 84 -0.54 -13.06 0.74
N PRO A 85 -0.54 -14.02 1.69
CA PRO A 85 -1.72 -14.34 2.49
C PRO A 85 -2.21 -13.15 3.31
N HIS A 86 -1.29 -12.35 3.86
CA HIS A 86 -1.65 -11.17 4.64
C HIS A 86 -2.28 -10.07 3.78
N ILE A 87 -1.78 -9.85 2.57
CA ILE A 87 -2.39 -8.88 1.64
C ILE A 87 -3.72 -9.42 1.11
N ARG A 88 -3.75 -10.68 0.68
CA ARG A 88 -4.92 -11.35 0.10
C ARG A 88 -6.08 -11.46 1.09
N ALA A 89 -5.84 -11.81 2.34
CA ALA A 89 -6.91 -11.87 3.36
C ALA A 89 -7.66 -10.54 3.50
N HIS A 90 -6.98 -9.40 3.27
CA HIS A 90 -7.61 -8.08 3.29
C HIS A 90 -8.10 -7.61 1.91
N ALA A 91 -7.72 -8.27 0.81
CA ALA A 91 -8.18 -7.95 -0.54
C ALA A 91 -9.34 -8.85 -1.00
N LEU A 92 -9.39 -10.10 -0.54
CA LEU A 92 -10.27 -11.16 -1.05
C LEU A 92 -11.76 -10.84 -0.87
N PRO A 93 -12.23 -10.40 0.32
CA PRO A 93 -13.66 -10.04 0.47
C PRO A 93 -14.09 -8.92 -0.47
N LEU A 94 -13.17 -8.02 -0.82
CA LEU A 94 -13.43 -6.94 -1.76
C LEU A 94 -13.41 -7.43 -3.19
N ALA A 95 -12.46 -8.31 -3.50
CA ALA A 95 -12.31 -8.87 -4.84
C ALA A 95 -13.55 -9.67 -5.21
N GLU A 96 -14.12 -10.43 -4.27
CA GLU A 96 -15.41 -11.11 -4.44
C GLU A 96 -16.56 -10.13 -4.68
N THR A 97 -16.62 -9.04 -3.89
CA THR A 97 -17.60 -7.96 -4.06
C THR A 97 -17.46 -7.25 -5.41
N VAL A 98 -16.24 -7.09 -5.90
CA VAL A 98 -15.93 -6.45 -7.18
C VAL A 98 -16.27 -7.38 -8.35
N ARG A 99 -15.88 -8.67 -8.26
CA ARG A 99 -16.11 -9.67 -9.31
C ARG A 99 -17.58 -10.07 -9.47
N SER A 100 -18.40 -9.98 -8.41
CA SER A 100 -19.85 -10.18 -8.55
C SER A 100 -20.51 -9.16 -9.47
N HIS A 101 -19.78 -8.09 -9.86
CA HIS A 101 -20.19 -7.09 -10.82
C HIS A 101 -19.28 -7.18 -12.07
N TRP A 102 -19.66 -7.98 -13.07
CA TRP A 102 -18.91 -8.27 -14.31
C TRP A 102 -18.29 -7.03 -15.02
N GLY A 103 -18.97 -5.88 -14.99
CA GLY A 103 -18.45 -4.63 -15.57
C GLY A 103 -17.29 -3.99 -14.81
N ILE A 104 -17.08 -4.36 -13.55
CA ILE A 104 -16.00 -3.84 -12.71
C ILE A 104 -14.71 -4.64 -12.92
N GLU A 105 -14.80 -5.96 -13.13
CA GLU A 105 -13.62 -6.81 -13.37
C GLU A 105 -12.87 -6.43 -14.65
N ASN A 106 -13.57 -6.24 -15.78
CA ASN A 106 -12.93 -5.76 -17.01
C ASN A 106 -12.30 -4.36 -16.85
N ARG A 107 -12.90 -3.50 -16.01
CA ARG A 107 -12.35 -2.18 -15.68
C ARG A 107 -11.17 -2.27 -14.72
N LEU A 108 -11.16 -3.28 -13.86
CA LEU A 108 -10.11 -3.57 -12.90
C LEU A 108 -8.82 -3.92 -13.65
N ASP A 109 -8.87 -4.84 -14.61
CA ASP A 109 -7.70 -5.22 -15.39
C ASP A 109 -7.12 -4.00 -16.14
N TYR A 110 -7.96 -3.25 -16.83
CA TYR A 110 -7.52 -2.02 -17.51
C TYR A 110 -6.91 -0.97 -16.55
N ALA A 111 -7.48 -0.79 -15.35
CA ALA A 111 -6.96 0.15 -14.37
C ALA A 111 -5.64 -0.32 -13.73
N LEU A 112 -5.44 -1.62 -13.61
CA LEU A 112 -4.19 -2.21 -13.13
C LEU A 112 -3.05 -1.94 -14.13
N ASP A 113 -3.32 -2.23 -15.41
CA ASP A 113 -2.41 -2.03 -16.54
C ASP A 113 -2.00 -0.57 -16.65
N THR A 114 -2.99 0.33 -16.62
CA THR A 114 -2.79 1.75 -16.93
C THR A 114 -2.60 2.62 -15.69
N ALA A 115 -3.58 2.69 -14.79
CA ALA A 115 -3.59 3.64 -13.66
C ALA A 115 -2.57 3.27 -12.56
N LEU A 116 -2.39 1.98 -12.30
CA LEU A 116 -1.40 1.47 -11.34
C LEU A 116 -0.08 1.05 -12.01
N GLY A 117 0.02 1.24 -13.33
CA GLY A 117 1.25 1.14 -14.10
C GLY A 117 1.86 -0.25 -14.06
N GLU A 118 1.05 -1.28 -14.24
CA GLU A 118 1.53 -2.66 -14.38
C GLU A 118 2.34 -2.85 -15.67
N ASP A 119 1.81 -2.44 -16.83
CA ASP A 119 2.51 -2.53 -18.11
C ASP A 119 3.79 -1.69 -18.15
N ALA A 120 3.77 -0.51 -17.54
CA ALA A 120 4.91 0.39 -17.48
C ALA A 120 5.93 0.03 -16.37
N SER A 121 5.70 -1.07 -15.63
CA SER A 121 6.48 -1.42 -14.44
C SER A 121 7.92 -1.81 -14.79
N ARG A 122 8.89 -1.00 -14.34
CA ARG A 122 10.33 -1.31 -14.44
C ARG A 122 10.88 -2.09 -13.25
N ILE A 123 10.01 -2.60 -12.37
CA ILE A 123 10.39 -3.38 -11.20
C ILE A 123 10.67 -4.82 -11.64
N GLY A 124 11.93 -5.12 -11.97
CA GLY A 124 12.32 -6.45 -12.43
C GLY A 124 12.70 -7.45 -11.33
N LYS A 125 13.00 -6.99 -10.11
CA LYS A 125 13.33 -7.88 -8.98
C LYS A 125 12.15 -7.96 -8.04
N ASN A 126 11.75 -9.19 -7.72
CA ASN A 126 10.62 -9.50 -6.85
C ASN A 126 9.32 -8.73 -7.24
N PRO A 127 8.88 -8.83 -8.52
CA PRO A 127 7.72 -8.09 -9.02
C PRO A 127 6.42 -8.47 -8.30
N GLY A 128 6.33 -9.71 -7.80
CA GLY A 128 5.14 -10.25 -7.13
C GLY A 128 4.72 -9.44 -5.90
N VAL A 129 5.66 -8.87 -5.14
CA VAL A 129 5.32 -7.97 -4.02
C VAL A 129 4.51 -6.79 -4.52
N PHE A 130 4.97 -6.13 -5.58
CA PHE A 130 4.33 -4.92 -6.08
C PHE A 130 2.99 -5.22 -6.78
N ALA A 131 2.88 -6.36 -7.46
CA ALA A 131 1.60 -6.85 -7.98
C ALA A 131 0.55 -6.99 -6.86
N HIS A 132 0.89 -7.65 -5.74
CA HIS A 132 -0.02 -7.77 -4.60
C HIS A 132 -0.42 -6.41 -4.00
N LEU A 133 0.51 -5.44 -3.94
CA LEU A 133 0.20 -4.08 -3.49
C LEU A 133 -0.79 -3.37 -4.42
N ARG A 134 -0.62 -3.50 -5.74
CA ARG A 134 -1.54 -2.92 -6.74
C ARG A 134 -2.93 -3.51 -6.64
N HIS A 135 -3.04 -4.84 -6.64
CA HIS A 135 -4.34 -5.51 -6.51
C HIS A 135 -5.05 -5.13 -5.21
N PHE A 136 -4.32 -5.03 -4.10
CA PHE A 136 -4.88 -4.55 -2.85
C PHE A 136 -5.44 -3.13 -2.97
N ALA A 137 -4.64 -2.20 -3.50
CA ALA A 137 -5.06 -0.82 -3.67
C ALA A 137 -6.31 -0.73 -4.56
N LEU A 138 -6.30 -1.41 -5.69
CA LEU A 138 -7.38 -1.38 -6.67
C LEU A 138 -8.71 -1.92 -6.11
N ASN A 139 -8.66 -3.10 -5.47
CA ASN A 139 -9.82 -3.70 -4.83
C ASN A 139 -10.41 -2.77 -3.75
N ARG A 140 -9.55 -2.05 -3.04
CA ARG A 140 -9.97 -1.14 -1.96
C ARG A 140 -10.60 0.14 -2.51
N LEU A 141 -10.03 0.73 -3.57
CA LEU A 141 -10.62 1.88 -4.25
C LEU A 141 -12.00 1.57 -4.85
N HIS A 142 -12.17 0.38 -5.43
CA HIS A 142 -13.45 -0.05 -5.99
C HIS A 142 -14.52 -0.35 -4.93
N HIS A 143 -14.14 -0.95 -3.80
CA HIS A 143 -15.06 -1.18 -2.69
C HIS A 143 -15.65 0.13 -2.12
N ASN A 144 -14.97 1.26 -2.31
CA ASN A 144 -15.47 2.59 -1.94
C ASN A 144 -16.37 3.21 -3.02
N SER A 145 -16.91 2.40 -3.94
CA SER A 145 -17.81 2.78 -5.04
C SER A 145 -17.25 3.85 -5.99
N GLN A 146 -15.93 3.99 -6.06
CA GLN A 146 -15.29 4.90 -7.01
C GLN A 146 -15.34 4.28 -8.40
N SER A 147 -16.18 4.84 -9.28
CA SER A 147 -16.31 4.40 -10.67
C SER A 147 -15.11 4.82 -11.54
N ASN A 148 -14.35 5.81 -11.08
CA ASN A 148 -13.15 6.32 -11.74
C ASN A 148 -11.91 6.19 -10.84
N ILE A 149 -11.06 5.21 -11.16
CA ILE A 149 -9.83 4.92 -10.41
C ILE A 149 -8.81 6.05 -10.53
N TYR A 150 -8.69 6.71 -11.67
CA TYR A 150 -7.78 7.85 -11.84
C TYR A 150 -8.16 9.02 -10.93
N ALA A 151 -9.46 9.34 -10.86
CA ALA A 151 -9.97 10.37 -9.97
C ALA A 151 -9.71 9.99 -8.50
N ALA A 152 -9.98 8.74 -8.11
CA ALA A 152 -9.73 8.27 -6.75
C ALA A 152 -8.24 8.35 -6.36
N LEU A 153 -7.33 7.95 -7.24
CA LEU A 153 -5.88 8.06 -7.01
C LEU A 153 -5.44 9.52 -6.90
N TYR A 154 -5.98 10.40 -7.73
CA TYR A 154 -5.70 11.84 -7.70
C TYR A 154 -6.21 12.48 -6.41
N ASP A 155 -7.47 12.22 -6.03
CA ASP A 155 -8.07 12.72 -4.80
C ASP A 155 -7.30 12.24 -3.57
N ASN A 156 -6.85 10.99 -3.56
CA ASN A 156 -6.03 10.44 -2.49
C ASN A 156 -4.64 11.10 -2.41
N ALA A 157 -4.06 11.46 -3.56
CA ALA A 157 -2.80 12.19 -3.60
C ALA A 157 -2.95 13.64 -3.14
N MET A 158 -4.10 14.27 -3.41
CA MET A 158 -4.40 15.66 -3.00
C MET A 158 -4.85 15.75 -1.53
N ASP A 159 -5.65 14.79 -1.08
CA ASP A 159 -6.11 14.66 0.30
C ASP A 159 -5.83 13.25 0.85
N PRO A 160 -4.64 13.06 1.45
CA PRO A 160 -4.25 11.79 2.07
C PRO A 160 -5.18 11.38 3.22
N ALA A 161 -5.97 12.30 3.80
CA ALA A 161 -6.93 11.95 4.84
C ALA A 161 -7.93 10.89 4.36
N ARG A 162 -8.26 10.90 3.06
CA ARG A 162 -9.15 9.92 2.44
C ARG A 162 -8.63 8.49 2.57
N VAL A 163 -7.33 8.28 2.34
CA VAL A 163 -6.70 6.96 2.47
C VAL A 163 -6.53 6.56 3.93
N LEU A 164 -6.21 7.53 4.80
CA LEU A 164 -6.02 7.27 6.24
C LEU A 164 -7.33 6.90 6.94
N ASN A 165 -8.45 7.43 6.46
CA ASN A 165 -9.79 7.15 6.98
C ASN A 165 -10.50 5.99 6.25
N ASP A 166 -9.81 5.28 5.34
CA ASP A 166 -10.37 4.10 4.70
C ASP A 166 -10.61 3.00 5.73
N LYS A 167 -11.82 2.42 5.77
CA LYS A 167 -12.22 1.39 6.75
C LYS A 167 -11.29 0.17 6.81
N GLY A 168 -10.54 -0.12 5.75
CA GLY A 168 -9.53 -1.20 5.71
C GLY A 168 -8.18 -0.80 6.33
N ILE A 169 -7.91 0.50 6.41
CA ILE A 169 -6.68 1.14 6.90
C ILE A 169 -6.83 1.66 8.34
N GLU A 170 -8.04 2.07 8.73
CA GLU A 170 -8.36 2.76 9.99
C GLU A 170 -7.55 2.25 11.19
N HIS A 171 -6.83 3.19 11.80
CA HIS A 171 -6.27 3.06 13.14
C HIS A 171 -7.41 3.31 14.13
N ARG A 172 -7.75 2.31 14.96
CA ARG A 172 -8.59 2.59 16.13
C ARG A 172 -7.76 3.49 17.04
N THR A 173 -7.99 4.79 16.99
CA THR A 173 -7.44 5.76 17.93
C THR A 173 -7.94 5.37 19.31
N ALA A 174 -7.18 4.53 20.01
CA ALA A 174 -7.28 4.43 21.44
C ALA A 174 -6.44 5.58 22.01
N LEU A 175 -7.12 6.43 22.80
CA LEU A 175 -6.58 7.37 23.79
C LEU A 175 -6.24 8.78 23.27
N ARG A 176 -7.30 9.57 23.04
CA ARG A 176 -7.41 10.84 23.78
C ARG A 176 -7.76 10.46 25.21
N GLY A 177 -6.82 10.65 26.13
CA GLY A 177 -6.93 10.51 27.57
C GLY A 177 -5.86 11.38 28.18
#